data_AF-A0A661K6I9-F1
#
_entry.id   AF-A0A661K6I9-F1
#
_cell.length_a   1.000
_cell.length_b   1.000
_cell.length_c   1.000
_cell.angle_alpha   90.00
_cell.angle_beta   90.00
_cell.angle_gamma   90.00
#
_symmetry.space_group_name_H-M   'P 1'
#
loop_
_entity.id
_entity.type
_entity.pdbx_description
1 polymer ?
#
loop_
_entity_poly.entity_id
_entity_poly.type
_entity_poly.pdbx_seq_one_letter_code
_entity_poly.pdbx_strand_id
1 'polypeptide(L)' 'MAEKKDKKIGSVMVIGAGIAGMQAALDIADAGYYVHLVDSSPSIGGMMAQLDKTFPTNDCAM' A
#
# COMPACT_ATOMS: atom_id res chain seq x y z
N MET A 1 14.44 -15.32 3.57
CA MET A 1 15.32 -14.35 4.24
C MET A 1 14.60 -13.87 5.48
N ALA A 2 15.30 -13.87 6.61
CA ALA A 2 14.79 -13.73 7.98
C ALA A 2 14.09 -12.36 8.21
N GLU A 3 13.21 -12.16 9.18
CA GLU A 3 13.53 -12.25 10.61
C GLU A 3 12.25 -12.15 11.47
N LYS A 4 12.26 -12.85 12.60
CA LYS A 4 11.22 -12.82 13.63
C LYS A 4 11.29 -11.46 14.35
N LYS A 5 10.68 -10.40 13.78
CA LYS A 5 10.72 -9.04 14.34
C LYS A 5 9.90 -8.94 15.62
N ASP A 6 10.50 -8.32 16.65
CA ASP A 6 9.89 -7.99 17.93
C ASP A 6 8.47 -7.46 17.78
N LYS A 7 7.57 -7.97 18.63
CA LYS A 7 6.12 -7.73 18.62
C LYS A 7 5.83 -6.27 18.98
N LYS A 8 5.98 -5.34 18.03
CA LYS A 8 5.55 -3.95 18.23
C LYS A 8 4.03 -3.92 18.38
N ILE A 9 3.59 -3.37 19.51
CA ILE A 9 2.21 -3.31 19.96
C ILE A 9 1.51 -2.08 19.37
N GLY A 10 0.94 -2.21 18.18
CA GLY A 10 0.10 -1.18 17.60
C GLY A 10 -0.51 -1.60 16.27
N SER A 11 -1.78 -1.25 16.07
CA SER A 11 -2.45 -1.36 14.78
C SER A 11 -2.66 0.02 14.18
N VAL A 12 -2.49 0.13 12.87
CA VAL A 12 -2.71 1.36 12.09
C VAL A 12 -3.74 1.06 11.01
N MET A 13 -4.68 1.98 10.82
CA MET A 13 -5.64 1.91 9.72
C MET A 13 -5.29 2.96 8.66
N VAL A 14 -5.11 2.51 7.42
CA VAL A 14 -4.91 3.34 6.25
C VAL A 14 -6.20 3.31 5.42
N ILE A 15 -6.76 4.50 5.17
CA ILE A 15 -8.00 4.67 4.40
C ILE A 15 -7.65 5.19 3.00
N GLY A 16 -8.03 4.43 1.98
CA GLY A 16 -7.73 4.64 0.57
C GLY A 16 -6.56 3.77 0.09
N ALA A 17 -6.81 2.82 -0.81
CA ALA A 17 -5.81 1.91 -1.36
C ALA A 17 -5.33 2.33 -2.76
N GLY A 18 -5.16 3.63 -2.98
CA GLY A 18 -4.38 4.14 -4.10
C GLY A 18 -2.87 3.93 -3.90
N ILE A 19 -2.06 4.32 -4.89
CA ILE A 19 -0.59 4.15 -4.84
C ILE A 19 0.04 4.72 -3.55
N ALA A 20 -0.42 5.88 -3.09
CA ALA A 20 0.08 6.50 -1.86
C ALA A 20 -0.30 5.71 -0.60
N GLY A 21 -1.54 5.22 -0.51
CA GLY A 21 -2.01 4.45 0.64
C GLY A 21 -1.37 3.07 0.72
N MET A 22 -1.17 2.41 -0.44
CA MET A 22 -0.44 1.16 -0.51
C MET A 22 1.02 1.34 -0.06
N GLN A 23 1.71 2.38 -0.52
CA GLN A 23 3.09 2.63 -0.09
C GLN A 23 3.18 2.94 1.41
N ALA A 24 2.29 3.81 1.93
CA ALA A 24 2.25 4.10 3.35
C ALA A 24 1.97 2.85 4.19
N ALA A 25 1.06 1.97 3.74
CA ALA A 25 0.78 0.71 4.42
C ALA A 25 1.99 -0.21 4.47
N LEU A 26 2.77 -0.29 3.37
CA LEU A 26 4.01 -1.07 3.31
C LEU A 26 5.08 -0.49 4.25
N ASP A 27 5.31 0.81 4.22
CA ASP A 27 6.32 1.47 5.08
C ASP A 27 6.00 1.25 6.57
N ILE A 28 4.72 1.31 6.94
CA ILE A 28 4.25 1.09 8.32
C ILE A 28 4.35 -0.40 8.71
N ALA A 29 4.07 -1.32 7.78
CA ALA A 29 4.23 -2.76 8.01
C ALA A 29 5.72 -3.12 8.18
N ASP A 30 6.61 -2.55 7.38
CA ASP A 30 8.07 -2.75 7.48
C ASP A 30 8.64 -2.19 8.78
N ALA A 31 8.06 -1.09 9.27
CA ALA A 31 8.33 -0.54 10.60
C ALA A 31 7.86 -1.45 11.74
N GLY A 32 7.04 -2.48 11.46
CA GLY A 32 6.65 -3.54 12.39
C GLY A 32 5.25 -3.40 12.98
N TYR A 33 4.39 -2.53 12.46
CA TYR A 33 3.02 -2.37 12.92
C TYR A 33 2.05 -3.28 12.15
N TYR A 34 0.91 -3.62 12.77
CA TYR A 34 -0.16 -4.32 12.07
C TYR A 34 -1.01 -3.31 11.28
N VAL A 35 -1.12 -3.48 9.97
CA VAL A 35 -1.80 -2.50 9.11
C VAL A 35 -3.12 -3.03 8.57
N HIS A 36 -4.17 -2.24 8.76
CA HIS A 36 -5.46 -2.41 8.08
C HIS A 36 -5.52 -1.43 6.91
N LEU A 37 -5.53 -1.93 5.68
CA LEU A 37 -5.75 -1.11 4.49
C LEU A 37 -7.21 -1.25 4.06
N VAL A 38 -7.94 -0.14 4.01
CA VAL A 38 -9.37 -0.12 3.67
C VAL A 38 -9.57 0.81 2.48
N ASP A 39 -10.27 0.34 1.46
CA ASP A 39 -10.73 1.16 0.34
C ASP A 39 -12.25 1.10 0.24
N SER A 40 -12.86 2.17 -0.29
CA SER A 40 -14.28 2.20 -0.64
C SER A 40 -14.57 1.41 -1.91
N SER A 41 -13.60 1.28 -2.82
CA SER A 41 -13.74 0.51 -4.06
C SER A 41 -13.55 -0.99 -3.82
N PRO A 42 -14.19 -1.86 -4.63
CA PRO A 42 -14.02 -3.32 -4.53
C PRO A 42 -12.63 -3.79 -4.95
N SER A 43 -11.80 -2.90 -5.52
CA SER A 43 -10.46 -3.18 -6.00
C SER A 43 -9.52 -2.04 -5.58
N ILE A 44 -8.26 -2.40 -5.31
CA ILE A 44 -7.20 -1.47 -4.93
C ILE A 44 -6.47 -0.91 -6.17
N GLY A 45 -5.67 0.14 -5.99
CA GLY A 45 -4.88 0.79 -7.03
C GLY A 45 -5.32 2.22 -7.35
N GLY A 46 -6.52 2.61 -6.93
CA GLY A 46 -7.04 3.98 -7.07
C GLY A 46 -7.04 4.47 -8.53
N MET A 47 -6.62 5.72 -8.74
CA MET A 47 -6.57 6.31 -10.09
C MET A 47 -5.48 5.66 -10.97
N MET A 48 -4.39 5.20 -10.36
CA MET A 48 -3.26 4.61 -11.12
C MET A 48 -3.71 3.36 -11.89
N ALA A 49 -4.58 2.55 -11.28
CA ALA A 49 -5.17 1.36 -11.92
C ALA A 49 -6.01 1.66 -13.17
N GLN A 50 -6.44 2.91 -13.35
CA GLN A 50 -7.24 3.34 -14.50
C GLN A 50 -6.38 3.91 -15.64
N LEU A 51 -5.08 4.12 -15.39
CA LEU A 51 -4.15 4.61 -16.40
C LEU A 51 -3.60 3.43 -17.22
N ASP A 52 -3.47 3.63 -18.53
CA ASP A 52 -2.82 2.63 -19.39
C ASP A 52 -1.30 2.66 -19.19
N LYS A 53 -0.73 3.86 -19.11
CA LYS A 53 0.71 4.12 -19.05
C LYS A 53 1.09 5.21 -18.05
N THR A 54 2.28 5.10 -17.47
CA THR A 54 2.85 6.12 -16.57
C THR A 54 3.98 6.90 -17.26
N PHE A 55 3.82 8.21 -17.40
CA PHE A 55 4.90 9.09 -17.87
C PHE A 55 5.97 9.23 -16.76
N PRO A 56 7.28 9.36 -17.06
CA PRO A 56 7.92 9.46 -18.38
C PRO A 56 8.31 8.12 -19.02
N THR A 57 8.29 7.03 -18.26
CA THR A 57 8.84 5.75 -18.70
C THR A 57 7.93 5.00 -19.67
N ASN A 58 6.64 5.35 -19.73
CA ASN A 58 5.60 4.62 -20.48
C ASN A 58 5.52 3.14 -20.10
N ASP A 59 5.71 2.86 -18.81
CA ASP A 59 5.45 1.54 -18.24
C ASP A 59 3.95 1.31 -18.05
N CYS A 60 3.53 0.05 -17.99
CA CYS A 60 2.16 -0.30 -17.64
C CYS A 60 1.90 0.11 -16.18
N ALA A 61 0.74 0.72 -15.92
CA ALA A 61 0.42 1.24 -14.60
C ALA A 61 0.03 0.15 -13.58
N MET A 62 -0.28 -1.06 -14.06
CA MET A 62 -0.62 -2.23 -13.25
C MET A 62 -0.02 -3.50 -13.85
#